data_AF-A0A7S0FLJ3-F1
#
_entry.id   AF-A0A7S0FLJ3-F1
#
_cell.length_a   1.000
_cell.length_b   1.000
_cell.length_c   1.000
_cell.angle_alpha   90.00
_cell.angle_beta   90.00
_cell.angle_gamma   90.00
#
_symmetry.space_group_name_H-M   'P 1'
#
loop_
_entity.id
_entity.type
_entity.pdbx_description
1 polymer ?
#
loop_
_entity_poly.entity_id
_entity_poly.type
_entity_poly.pdbx_seq_one_letter_code
_entity_poly.pdbx_strand_id
1 'polypeptide(L)'
;RFHDADGNDIFHFMGCSTFSEYTVLAEISCAVIPKEAPLEKACLFGCGVSTGLGAVWNTCKVETGATVAVFGLGAVGLAVIQGAKYAGASRIIAVDINP
;
A
#
# COMPACT_ATOMS: atom_id res chain seq x y z
N ARG A 1 -12.58 -21.39 3.02
CA ARG A 1 -11.75 -22.25 2.15
C ARG A 1 -12.33 -22.14 0.76
N PHE A 2 -11.50 -21.90 -0.25
CA PHE A 2 -11.95 -21.79 -1.62
C PHE A 2 -11.92 -23.16 -2.28
N HIS A 3 -12.93 -23.42 -3.10
CA HIS A 3 -12.99 -24.60 -3.94
C HIS A 3 -13.35 -24.13 -5.36
N ASP A 4 -12.85 -24.82 -6.38
CA ASP A 4 -13.28 -24.59 -7.76
C ASP A 4 -14.67 -25.22 -8.03
N ALA A 5 -15.15 -25.11 -9.27
CA ALA A 5 -16.45 -25.66 -9.68
C ALA A 5 -16.51 -27.20 -9.60
N ASP A 6 -15.37 -27.87 -9.63
CA ASP A 6 -15.23 -29.32 -9.56
C ASP A 6 -14.99 -29.81 -8.12
N GLY A 7 -14.92 -28.89 -7.15
CA GLY A 7 -14.71 -29.17 -5.73
C GLY A 7 -13.25 -29.30 -5.30
N ASN A 8 -12.29 -29.02 -6.18
CA ASN A 8 -10.87 -29.04 -5.80
C ASN A 8 -10.51 -27.81 -4.97
N ASP A 9 -9.59 -27.99 -4.01
CA ASP A 9 -9.11 -26.90 -3.17
C ASP A 9 -8.38 -25.82 -3.98
N ILE A 10 -8.76 -24.56 -3.77
CA ILE A 10 -8.02 -23.37 -4.23
C ILE A 10 -7.27 -22.77 -3.03
N PHE A 11 -5.96 -22.60 -3.19
CA PHE A 11 -5.13 -22.02 -2.14
C PHE A 11 -5.42 -20.54 -1.93
N HIS A 12 -5.34 -20.11 -0.67
CA HIS A 12 -5.31 -18.69 -0.33
C HIS A 12 -3.99 -18.05 -0.77
N PHE A 13 -4.07 -16.79 -1.17
CA PHE A 13 -2.92 -15.92 -1.40
C PHE A 13 -2.86 -14.78 -0.36
N MET A 14 -1.69 -14.58 0.23
CA MET A 14 -1.39 -13.56 1.26
C MET A 14 -2.37 -13.53 2.46
N GLY A 15 -3.13 -14.60 2.68
CA GLY A 15 -4.18 -14.63 3.71
C GLY A 15 -5.38 -13.72 3.44
N CYS A 16 -5.47 -13.11 2.25
CA CYS A 16 -6.55 -12.18 1.89
C CYS A 16 -7.36 -12.60 0.67
N SER A 17 -6.70 -13.06 -0.40
CA SER A 17 -7.35 -13.60 -1.62
C SER A 17 -8.50 -12.72 -2.15
N THR A 18 -8.21 -11.45 -2.39
CA THR A 18 -9.23 -10.42 -2.65
C THR A 18 -9.78 -10.42 -4.09
N PHE A 19 -9.32 -11.33 -4.94
CA PHE A 19 -9.86 -11.53 -6.29
C PHE A 19 -11.02 -12.54 -6.27
N SER A 20 -12.00 -12.27 -5.42
CA SER A 20 -13.21 -13.06 -5.23
C SER A 20 -14.31 -12.14 -4.68
N GLU A 21 -15.57 -12.39 -5.02
CA GLU A 21 -16.71 -11.61 -4.50
C GLU A 21 -16.85 -11.74 -2.96
N TYR A 22 -16.41 -12.89 -2.42
CA TYR A 22 -16.35 -13.15 -0.98
C TYR A 22 -15.01 -13.82 -0.63
N THR A 23 -14.48 -13.50 0.55
CA THR A 23 -13.26 -14.11 1.07
C THR A 23 -13.36 -14.31 2.58
N VAL A 24 -12.48 -15.16 3.11
CA VAL A 24 -12.34 -15.43 4.54
C VAL A 24 -10.92 -15.03 4.95
N LEU A 25 -10.80 -14.12 5.92
CA LEU A 25 -9.53 -13.70 6.49
C LEU A 25 -9.48 -14.03 7.98
N ALA A 26 -8.26 -14.10 8.52
CA ALA A 26 -8.07 -14.07 9.96
C ALA A 26 -8.54 -12.72 10.52
N GLU A 27 -9.27 -12.74 11.64
CA GLU A 27 -9.80 -11.54 12.28
C GLU A 27 -8.70 -10.50 12.56
N ILE A 28 -7.53 -10.96 13.00
CA ILE A 28 -6.34 -10.13 13.27
C ILE A 28 -5.81 -9.37 12.04
N SER A 29 -6.21 -9.77 10.83
CA SER A 29 -5.83 -9.15 9.56
C SER A 29 -6.92 -8.23 8.99
N CYS A 30 -8.04 -8.05 9.70
CA CYS A 30 -9.15 -7.21 9.28
C CYS A 30 -9.09 -5.84 9.99
N ALA A 31 -8.83 -4.78 9.22
CA ALA A 31 -8.86 -3.41 9.73
C ALA A 31 -10.23 -2.77 9.45
N VAL A 32 -10.93 -2.37 10.51
CA VAL A 32 -12.20 -1.63 10.39
C VAL A 32 -11.91 -0.18 9.99
N ILE A 33 -12.54 0.29 8.92
CA ILE A 33 -12.40 1.65 8.39
C ILE A 33 -13.72 2.43 8.49
N PRO A 34 -13.70 3.78 8.40
CA PRO A 34 -14.93 4.60 8.38
C PRO A 34 -15.89 4.18 7.27
N LYS A 35 -17.19 4.17 7.55
CA LYS A 35 -18.22 3.69 6.61
C LYS A 35 -18.38 4.61 5.39
N GLU A 36 -18.00 5.87 5.54
CA GLU A 36 -18.10 6.91 4.52
C GLU A 36 -16.89 6.92 3.59
N ALA A 37 -15.86 6.11 3.86
CA ALA A 37 -14.67 6.04 3.03
C ALA A 37 -15.00 5.37 1.67
N PRO A 38 -14.64 5.99 0.54
CA PRO A 38 -14.84 5.38 -0.78
C PRO A 38 -13.95 4.13 -0.93
N LEU A 39 -14.58 2.95 -0.96
CA LEU A 39 -13.89 1.65 -0.92
C LEU A 39 -12.97 1.43 -2.14
N GLU A 40 -13.36 1.96 -3.30
CA GLU A 40 -12.60 1.88 -4.55
C GLU A 40 -11.27 2.64 -4.51
N LYS A 41 -11.10 3.55 -3.55
CA LYS A 41 -9.83 4.26 -3.30
C LYS A 41 -9.14 3.74 -2.05
N ALA A 42 -9.92 3.47 -1.00
CA ALA A 42 -9.42 3.02 0.29
C ALA A 42 -8.69 1.67 0.20
N CYS A 43 -9.07 0.81 -0.74
CA CYS A 43 -8.44 -0.51 -0.95
C CYS A 43 -6.92 -0.44 -1.17
N LEU A 44 -6.40 0.67 -1.72
CA LEU A 44 -4.96 0.86 -1.99
C LEU A 44 -4.11 0.99 -0.71
N PHE A 45 -4.73 1.33 0.43
CA PHE A 45 -4.04 1.43 1.72
C PHE A 45 -3.70 0.06 2.34
N GLY A 46 -4.22 -1.04 1.80
CA GLY A 46 -3.89 -2.39 2.27
C GLY A 46 -2.47 -2.87 1.88
N CYS A 47 -1.74 -2.12 1.05
CA CYS A 47 -0.42 -2.51 0.58
C CYS A 47 0.48 -1.30 0.25
N GLY A 48 0.57 -0.92 -1.03
CA GLY A 48 1.67 -0.06 -1.50
C GLY A 48 1.62 1.38 -0.98
N VAL A 49 0.43 1.98 -0.85
CA VAL A 49 0.29 3.37 -0.42
C VAL A 49 0.73 3.55 1.03
N SER A 50 0.22 2.72 1.95
CA SER A 50 0.60 2.76 3.35
C SER A 50 2.07 2.40 3.56
N THR A 51 2.61 1.47 2.75
CA THR A 51 4.04 1.14 2.77
C THR A 51 4.91 2.36 2.46
N GLY A 52 4.62 3.08 1.36
CA GLY A 52 5.42 4.25 0.97
C GLY A 52 5.31 5.42 1.96
N LEU A 53 4.09 5.72 2.44
CA LEU A 53 3.87 6.77 3.44
C LEU A 53 4.57 6.42 4.78
N GLY A 54 4.41 5.17 5.23
CA GLY A 54 5.03 4.67 6.46
C GLY A 54 6.56 4.67 6.40
N ALA A 55 7.14 4.38 5.23
CA ALA A 55 8.59 4.48 5.04
C ALA A 55 9.11 5.89 5.34
N VAL A 56 8.38 6.93 4.91
CA VAL A 56 8.75 8.33 5.18
C VAL A 56 8.52 8.69 6.65
N TRP A 57 7.32 8.48 7.17
CA TRP A 57 6.91 9.06 8.45
C TRP A 57 7.35 8.24 9.66
N ASN A 58 7.40 6.93 9.53
CA ASN A 58 7.66 6.02 10.65
C ASN A 58 9.10 5.52 10.64
N THR A 59 9.60 5.09 9.47
CA THR A 59 10.92 4.47 9.35
C THR A 59 12.03 5.50 9.20
N CYS A 60 11.99 6.30 8.12
CA CYS A 60 13.01 7.31 7.83
C CYS A 60 12.83 8.59 8.65
N LYS A 61 11.60 8.86 9.14
CA LYS A 61 11.24 10.04 9.92
C LYS A 61 11.73 11.33 9.27
N VAL A 62 11.41 11.49 7.99
CA VAL A 62 11.88 12.61 7.18
C VAL A 62 11.51 13.95 7.83
N GLU A 63 12.51 14.81 7.99
CA GLU A 63 12.35 16.13 8.59
C GLU A 63 12.07 17.20 7.53
N THR A 64 11.43 18.29 7.95
CA THR A 64 11.22 19.46 7.09
C THR A 64 12.57 20.02 6.61
N GLY A 65 12.66 20.32 5.32
CA GLY A 65 13.90 20.78 4.68
C GLY A 65 14.79 19.67 4.15
N ALA A 66 14.52 18.39 4.45
CA ALA A 66 15.34 17.27 3.97
C ALA A 66 15.36 17.15 2.44
N THR A 67 16.45 16.59 1.89
CA THR A 67 16.51 16.12 0.51
C THR A 67 16.31 14.61 0.48
N VAL A 68 15.33 14.13 -0.29
CA VAL A 68 14.97 12.70 -0.37
C VAL A 68 15.26 12.18 -1.78
N ALA A 69 15.88 11.01 -1.90
CA ALA A 69 16.00 10.29 -3.17
C ALA A 69 15.09 9.05 -3.15
N VAL A 70 14.31 8.85 -4.20
CA VAL A 70 13.37 7.74 -4.35
C VAL A 70 13.75 6.94 -5.60
N PHE A 71 14.11 5.67 -5.40
CA PHE A 71 14.48 4.75 -6.47
C PHE A 71 13.33 3.79 -6.76
N GLY A 72 12.80 3.86 -7.98
CA GLY A 72 11.58 3.19 -8.42
C GLY A 72 10.34 4.05 -8.17
N LEU A 73 9.54 4.26 -9.22
CA LEU A 73 8.39 5.16 -9.29
C LEU A 73 7.09 4.39 -9.59
N GLY A 74 7.00 3.15 -9.10
CA GLY A 74 5.74 2.42 -8.99
C GLY A 74 4.87 2.93 -7.84
N ALA A 75 3.83 2.17 -7.47
CA ALA A 75 2.85 2.57 -6.45
C ALA A 75 3.50 2.96 -5.10
N VAL A 76 4.48 2.20 -4.64
CA VAL A 76 5.19 2.48 -3.38
C VAL A 76 6.04 3.76 -3.50
N GLY A 77 6.83 3.89 -4.57
CA GLY A 77 7.70 5.04 -4.78
C GLY A 77 6.94 6.36 -4.90
N LEU A 78 5.83 6.35 -5.63
CA LEU A 78 4.96 7.53 -5.72
C LEU A 78 4.34 7.89 -4.36
N ALA A 79 3.98 6.89 -3.54
CA ALA A 79 3.53 7.12 -2.18
C ALA A 79 4.64 7.68 -1.27
N VAL A 80 5.90 7.24 -1.42
CA VAL A 80 7.05 7.86 -0.75
C VAL A 80 7.20 9.33 -1.14
N ILE A 81 7.09 9.66 -2.43
CA ILE A 81 7.17 11.05 -2.90
C ILE A 81 6.07 11.90 -2.25
N GLN A 82 4.83 11.41 -2.19
CA GLN A 82 3.74 12.11 -1.50
C GLN A 82 4.03 12.27 -0.01
N GLY A 83 4.46 11.19 0.66
CA GLY A 83 4.83 11.22 2.07
C GLY A 83 5.91 12.25 2.37
N ALA A 84 6.98 12.28 1.56
CA ALA A 84 8.10 13.19 1.69
C ALA A 84 7.69 14.65 1.46
N LYS A 85 6.80 14.89 0.49
CA LYS A 85 6.20 16.21 0.28
C LYS A 85 5.40 16.66 1.49
N TYR A 86 4.55 15.79 2.06
CA TYR A 86 3.78 16.11 3.27
C TYR A 86 4.67 16.32 4.51
N ALA A 87 5.82 15.65 4.60
CA ALA A 87 6.81 15.86 5.65
C ALA A 87 7.61 17.17 5.50
N GLY A 88 7.46 17.88 4.38
CA GLY A 88 8.13 19.15 4.11
C GLY A 88 9.54 18.99 3.55
N ALA A 89 9.87 17.90 2.87
CA ALA A 89 11.13 17.77 2.16
C ALA A 89 11.33 18.94 1.17
N SER A 90 12.53 19.54 1.17
CA SER A 90 12.86 20.67 0.29
C SER A 90 13.11 20.24 -1.15
N ARG A 91 13.64 19.03 -1.33
CA ARG A 91 13.97 18.47 -2.63
C ARG A 91 13.70 16.97 -2.65
N ILE A 92 13.04 16.51 -3.70
CA ILE A 92 12.77 15.08 -3.93
C ILE A 92 13.36 14.71 -5.28
N ILE A 93 14.29 13.77 -5.30
CA ILE A 93 14.98 13.26 -6.48
C ILE A 93 14.35 11.92 -6.83
N ALA A 94 13.63 11.86 -7.94
CA ALA A 94 12.98 10.66 -8.45
C ALA A 94 13.91 9.96 -9.45
N VAL A 95 14.14 8.66 -9.27
CA VAL A 95 15.01 7.85 -10.13
C VAL A 95 14.23 6.61 -10.58
N ASP A 96 14.05 6.45 -11.88
CA ASP A 96 13.48 5.25 -12.49
C ASP A 96 14.21 4.93 -13.79
N ILE A 97 14.12 3.67 -14.23
CA ILE A 97 14.62 3.22 -15.53
C ILE A 97 13.57 3.39 -16.63
N ASN A 98 12.30 3.55 -16.27
CA ASN A 98 11.24 3.81 -17.21
C ASN A 98 11.39 5.24 -17.79
N PRO A 99 11.56 5.39 -19.11
CA PRO A 99 11.83 6.68 -19.75
C PRO A 99 10.62 7.64 -19.69
#